data_AF-A0A3N5PKB8-F1
#
_entry.id   AF-A0A3N5PKB8-F1
#
_cell.length_a   1.000
_cell.length_b   1.000
_cell.length_c   1.000
_cell.angle_alpha   90.00
_cell.angle_beta   90.00
_cell.angle_gamma   90.00
#
_symmetry.space_group_name_H-M   'P 1'
#
loop_
_entity.id
_entity.type
_entity.pdbx_description
1 polymer ?
#
loop_
_entity_poly.entity_id
_entity_poly.type
_entity_poly.pdbx_seq_one_letter_code
_entity_poly.pdbx_strand_id
1 'polypeptide(L)'
;MKPVIPAIVPINVSAYASSEREQIEKDMCLLEAALSADSIIVTRDDSLRAALQQRPDGVALLKSIRWINPVTDGVRAIEALQ
;
A
#
# COMPACT_ATOMS: atom_id res chain seq x y z
N MET A 1 10.91 -21.26 -3.15
CA MET A 1 10.12 -20.01 -3.22
C MET A 1 9.99 -19.61 -4.68
N LYS A 2 8.79 -19.21 -5.14
CA LYS A 2 8.64 -18.58 -6.45
C LYS A 2 8.98 -17.09 -6.30
N PRO A 3 9.74 -16.48 -7.22
CA PRO A 3 9.99 -15.05 -7.18
C PRO A 3 8.68 -14.28 -7.39
N VAL A 4 8.50 -13.19 -6.66
CA VAL A 4 7.40 -12.25 -6.89
C VAL A 4 7.78 -11.38 -8.08
N ILE A 5 6.95 -11.39 -9.13
CA ILE A 5 7.10 -10.48 -10.27
C ILE A 5 6.34 -9.21 -9.90
N PRO A 6 6.97 -8.02 -9.85
CA PRO A 6 6.29 -6.77 -9.48
C PRO A 6 5.06 -6.51 -10.36
N ALA A 7 3.93 -6.16 -9.74
CA ALA A 7 2.70 -5.82 -10.45
C ALA A 7 2.72 -4.36 -10.88
N ILE A 8 2.01 -4.05 -11.96
CA ILE A 8 1.76 -2.66 -12.34
C ILE A 8 0.80 -2.05 -11.33
N VAL A 9 1.21 -0.95 -10.68
CA VAL A 9 0.35 -0.19 -9.77
C VAL A 9 -0.57 0.72 -10.58
N PRO A 10 -1.91 0.58 -10.48
CA PRO A 10 -2.86 1.28 -11.35
C PRO A 10 -3.17 2.71 -10.87
N ILE A 11 -2.14 3.53 -10.64
CA ILE A 11 -2.28 4.94 -10.23
C ILE A 11 -1.46 5.86 -11.12
N ASN A 12 -1.93 7.09 -11.29
CA ASN A 12 -1.16 8.13 -11.98
C ASN A 12 -0.37 8.98 -10.99
N VAL A 13 0.84 8.53 -10.66
CA VAL A 13 1.75 9.18 -9.69
C VAL A 13 2.05 10.64 -10.04
N SER A 14 2.17 10.96 -11.34
CA SER A 14 2.46 12.33 -11.81
C SER A 14 1.34 13.33 -11.49
N ALA A 15 0.15 12.83 -11.16
CA ALA A 15 -1.02 13.65 -10.90
C ALA A 15 -1.23 13.94 -9.39
N TYR A 16 -0.37 13.41 -8.52
CA TYR A 16 -0.31 13.77 -7.08
C TYR A 16 0.56 15.02 -6.86
N ALA A 17 0.36 15.70 -5.73
CA ALA A 17 1.22 16.81 -5.29
C ALA A 17 2.63 16.30 -4.96
N SER A 18 3.63 17.18 -4.96
CA SER A 18 5.04 16.79 -4.78
C SER A 18 5.28 15.98 -3.50
N SER A 19 4.71 16.41 -2.37
CA SER A 19 4.89 15.72 -1.08
C SER A 19 4.21 14.35 -1.05
N GLU A 20 3.05 14.19 -1.69
CA GLU A 20 2.33 12.92 -1.81
C GLU A 20 3.09 11.96 -2.73
N ARG A 21 3.61 12.48 -3.85
CA ARG A 21 4.41 11.74 -4.81
C ARG A 21 5.64 11.14 -4.16
N GLU A 22 6.36 11.93 -3.36
CA GLU A 22 7.53 11.45 -2.63
C GLU A 22 7.19 10.26 -1.72
N GLN A 23 6.05 10.28 -1.02
CA GLN A 23 5.64 9.15 -0.19
C GLN A 23 5.25 7.92 -1.04
N ILE A 24 4.55 8.13 -2.16
CA ILE A 24 4.15 7.06 -3.07
C ILE A 24 5.36 6.40 -3.74
N GLU A 25 6.32 7.20 -4.20
CA GLU A 25 7.54 6.71 -4.87
C GLU A 25 8.47 5.99 -3.89
N LYS A 26 8.63 6.53 -2.66
CA LYS A 26 9.42 5.89 -1.59
C LYS A 26 8.97 4.46 -1.35
N ASP A 27 7.67 4.21 -1.34
CA ASP A 27 7.07 2.92 -1.01
C ASP A 27 6.46 2.20 -2.24
N MET A 28 6.86 2.56 -3.47
CA MET A 28 6.28 1.97 -4.69
C MET A 28 6.48 0.44 -4.75
N CYS A 29 7.68 -0.03 -4.41
CA CYS A 29 7.99 -1.46 -4.41
C CYS A 29 7.14 -2.27 -3.41
N LEU A 30 6.66 -1.62 -2.34
CA LEU A 30 5.75 -2.24 -1.38
C LEU A 30 4.37 -2.46 -2.01
N LEU A 31 3.86 -1.48 -2.75
CA LEU A 31 2.60 -1.61 -3.50
C LEU A 31 2.69 -2.70 -4.56
N GLU A 32 3.77 -2.70 -5.34
CA GLU A 32 4.01 -3.69 -6.40
C GLU A 32 4.09 -5.12 -5.82
N ALA A 33 4.80 -5.30 -4.71
CA ALA A 33 4.95 -6.60 -4.06
C ALA A 33 3.62 -7.09 -3.46
N ALA A 34 2.88 -6.21 -2.79
CA ALA A 34 1.58 -6.56 -2.21
C ALA A 34 0.59 -6.99 -3.29
N LEU A 35 0.47 -6.22 -4.38
CA LEU A 35 -0.42 -6.54 -5.50
C LEU A 35 -0.06 -7.85 -6.21
N SER A 36 1.21 -8.23 -6.22
CA SER A 36 1.68 -9.49 -6.81
C SER A 36 1.60 -10.70 -5.89
N ALA A 37 1.33 -10.50 -4.60
CA ALA A 37 1.32 -11.53 -3.58
C ALA A 37 -0.09 -11.72 -3.00
N ASP A 38 -0.30 -11.34 -1.74
CA ASP A 38 -1.52 -11.56 -0.96
C ASP A 38 -2.40 -10.31 -0.85
N SER A 39 -1.98 -9.19 -1.44
CA SER A 39 -2.63 -7.88 -1.32
C SER A 39 -2.74 -7.41 0.13
N ILE A 40 -1.73 -7.70 0.97
CA ILE A 40 -1.68 -7.27 2.37
C ILE A 40 -0.47 -6.37 2.60
N ILE A 41 -0.69 -5.23 3.25
CA ILE A 41 0.38 -4.37 3.75
C ILE A 41 0.23 -4.24 5.27
N VAL A 42 1.26 -4.69 5.98
CA VAL A 42 1.42 -4.48 7.42
C VAL A 42 2.45 -3.38 7.62
N THR A 43 2.03 -2.21 8.11
CA THR A 43 2.92 -1.05 8.29
C THR A 43 2.52 -0.22 9.50
N ARG A 44 3.51 0.41 10.16
CA ARG A 44 3.24 1.45 11.18
C ARG A 44 3.18 2.86 10.57
N ASP A 45 3.62 3.00 9.32
CA ASP A 45 3.65 4.28 8.61
C ASP A 45 2.39 4.38 7.74
N ASP A 46 1.48 5.27 8.13
CA ASP A 46 0.25 5.57 7.39
C ASP A 46 0.45 6.68 6.33
N SER A 47 1.68 7.19 6.14
CA SER A 47 1.95 8.30 5.19
C SER A 47 1.62 7.93 3.75
N LEU A 48 1.97 6.72 3.32
CA LEU A 48 1.60 6.19 1.99
C LEU A 48 0.08 6.11 1.85
N ARG A 49 -0.60 5.58 2.87
CA ARG A 49 -2.05 5.45 2.88
C ARG A 49 -2.72 6.82 2.80
N ALA A 50 -2.22 7.80 3.55
CA ALA A 50 -2.70 9.18 3.51
C ALA A 50 -2.46 9.86 2.15
N ALA A 51 -1.32 9.62 1.52
CA ALA A 51 -1.02 10.12 0.17
C ALA A 51 -1.99 9.53 -0.87
N LEU A 52 -2.24 8.22 -0.84
CA LEU A 52 -3.17 7.55 -1.75
C LEU A 52 -4.63 8.00 -1.56
N GLN A 53 -5.02 8.43 -0.36
CA GLN A 53 -6.37 8.97 -0.11
C GLN A 53 -6.67 10.27 -0.85
N GLN A 54 -5.65 11.00 -1.33
CA GLN A 54 -5.84 12.32 -1.94
C GLN A 54 -6.46 12.25 -3.34
N ARG A 55 -6.54 11.08 -3.97
CA ARG A 55 -7.07 10.93 -5.33
C ARG A 55 -7.96 9.69 -5.52
N PRO A 56 -8.90 9.73 -6.49
CA PRO A 56 -9.81 8.60 -6.73
C PRO A 56 -9.13 7.28 -7.09
N ASP A 57 -8.05 7.32 -7.88
CA ASP A 57 -7.27 6.15 -8.27
C ASP A 57 -6.52 5.53 -7.08
N GLY A 58 -5.94 6.38 -6.21
CA GLY A 58 -5.35 5.93 -4.96
C GLY A 58 -6.38 5.34 -3.99
N VAL A 59 -7.56 5.96 -3.86
CA VAL A 59 -8.66 5.40 -3.04
C VAL A 59 -9.14 4.06 -3.59
N ALA A 60 -9.17 3.87 -4.92
CA ALA A 60 -9.48 2.58 -5.52
C ALA A 60 -8.43 1.52 -5.19
N LEU A 61 -7.14 1.88 -5.27
CA LEU A 61 -6.03 1.01 -4.87
C LEU A 61 -6.08 0.64 -3.37
N LEU A 62 -6.44 1.59 -2.50
CA LEU A 62 -6.58 1.32 -1.07
C LEU A 62 -7.65 0.26 -0.77
N LYS A 63 -8.67 0.11 -1.61
CA LYS A 63 -9.71 -0.91 -1.46
C LYS A 63 -9.27 -2.29 -1.91
N SER A 64 -8.26 -2.37 -2.79
CA SER A 64 -7.74 -3.66 -3.26
C SER A 64 -6.66 -4.25 -2.34
N ILE A 65 -6.16 -3.48 -1.38
CA ILE A 65 -5.13 -3.92 -0.43
C ILE A 65 -5.71 -3.92 0.98
N ARG A 66 -5.47 -4.98 1.74
CA ARG A 66 -5.74 -5.02 3.18
C ARG A 66 -4.60 -4.33 3.93
N TRP A 67 -4.91 -3.22 4.59
CA TRP A 67 -3.95 -2.45 5.40
C TRP A 67 -4.10 -2.83 6.88
N ILE A 68 -2.98 -3.10 7.53
CA ILE A 68 -2.94 -3.40 8.97
C ILE A 68 -1.86 -2.53 9.61
N ASN A 69 -2.27 -1.71 10.57
CA ASN A 69 -1.35 -1.02 11.46
C ASN A 69 -1.33 -1.71 12.83
N PRO A 70 -0.25 -2.42 13.21
CA PRO A 70 -0.22 -3.20 14.45
C PRO A 70 -0.39 -2.36 15.72
N VAL A 71 -0.12 -1.06 15.66
CA VAL A 71 -0.28 -0.16 16.81
C VAL A 71 -1.75 0.14 17.07
N THR A 72 -2.55 0.32 16.02
CA THR A 72 -3.97 0.68 16.12
C THR A 72 -4.91 -0.51 16.01
N ASP A 73 -4.59 -1.46 15.13
CA ASP A 73 -5.42 -2.65 14.86
C ASP A 73 -5.06 -3.84 15.80
N GLY A 74 -3.91 -3.72 16.47
CA GLY A 74 -3.40 -4.71 17.40
C GLY A 74 -2.78 -5.94 16.71
N VAL A 75 -1.99 -6.70 17.47
CA VAL A 75 -1.25 -7.87 16.96
C VAL A 75 -2.20 -8.99 16.49
N ARG A 76 -3.41 -9.07 17.04
CA ARG A 76 -4.44 -10.04 16.62
C ARG A 76 -4.80 -9.91 15.14
N ALA A 77 -4.73 -8.71 14.57
CA ALA A 77 -5.00 -8.51 13.14
C ALA A 77 -3.94 -9.20 12.25
N ILE A 78 -2.71 -9.35 12.76
CA ILE A 78 -1.61 -10.04 12.09
C ILE A 78 -1.68 -11.55 12.33
N GLU A 79 -2.02 -11.98 13.55
CA GLU A 79 -2.18 -13.41 13.87
C GLU A 79 -3.22 -14.09 12.97
N ALA A 80 -4.25 -13.35 12.56
CA ALA A 80 -5.28 -13.80 11.63
C ALA A 80 -4.80 -13.96 10.16
N LEU A 81 -3.51 -13.74 9.87
CA LEU A 81 -2.91 -13.95 8.54
C LEU A 81 -2.25 -15.35 8.39
N GLN A 82 -2.16 -16.12 9.48
CA GLN A 82 -1.62 -17.48 9.50
C GLN A 82 -2.59 -18.50 8.93
#